data_AF-A0A9E3TD71-F1
#
_entry.id   AF-A0A9E3TD71-F1
#
_cell.length_a   1.000
_cell.length_b   1.000
_cell.length_c   1.000
_cell.angle_alpha   90.00
_cell.angle_beta   90.00
_cell.angle_gamma   90.00
#
_symmetry.space_group_name_H-M   'P 1'
#
loop_
_entity.id
_entity.type
_entity.pdbx_description
1 polymer ?
#
loop_
_entity_poly.entity_id
_entity_poly.type
_entity_poly.pdbx_seq_one_letter_code
_entity_poly.pdbx_strand_id
1 'polypeptide(L)'
;MKLVALVGVVVLVANLGAWASEPGQPLDCSDWVFFEPGFSCAEVDTSNTDTGSLFERGTNVAIDNASQFLSVWGGGQPEWDIPSFYNGSSGVSVSVKAFDGTPSRTLAQINDRSGVGGFLDHIRPARPSSPMYFSDIRYWTSGWTVVFDAVNGRLIFPVTLYCGNGGCPNYPGQARLVAISGFATLYEIRQTYSPASSTISFRTPAIPEGMPVADYFDTYWGDLATVGTWSQAHGLQCHYPLAPPSRGAYLAVADTLPTPQPGHGYYYVTAATYQGQTRYGRKTSGGKLSGRDPAVLPGCSNP
;
A
#
# COMPACT_ATOMS: atom_id res chain seq x y z
N MET A 1 17.75 53.52 7.34
CA MET A 1 18.03 52.07 7.35
C MET A 1 17.34 51.46 8.55
N LYS A 2 16.24 50.72 8.36
CA LYS A 2 15.55 49.99 9.43
C LYS A 2 15.87 48.50 9.28
N LEU A 3 16.60 47.97 10.25
CA LEU A 3 16.95 46.57 10.37
C LEU A 3 15.69 45.83 10.88
N VAL A 4 15.04 45.05 10.02
CA VAL A 4 13.91 44.19 10.42
C VAL A 4 14.48 42.85 10.83
N ALA A 5 14.51 42.58 12.13
CA ALA A 5 14.92 41.30 12.70
C ALA A 5 13.82 40.27 12.45
N LEU A 6 14.10 39.31 11.55
CA LEU A 6 13.24 38.18 11.26
C LEU A 6 13.45 37.13 12.36
N VAL A 7 12.54 37.08 13.34
CA VAL A 7 12.52 36.03 14.37
C VAL A 7 11.95 34.77 13.72
N GLY A 8 12.83 33.87 13.29
CA GLY A 8 12.46 32.55 12.79
C GLY A 8 11.95 31.69 13.94
N VAL A 9 10.65 31.45 13.99
CA VAL A 9 10.05 30.44 14.86
C VAL A 9 10.39 29.07 14.26
N VAL A 10 11.42 28.43 14.79
CA VAL A 10 11.72 27.02 14.52
C VAL A 10 10.66 26.20 15.22
N VAL A 11 9.61 25.82 14.49
CA VAL A 11 8.66 24.80 14.93
C VAL A 11 9.40 23.45 14.84
N LEU A 12 10.00 23.05 15.96
CA LEU A 12 10.40 21.66 16.19
C LEU A 12 9.12 20.82 16.20
N VAL A 13 8.73 20.31 15.03
CA VAL A 13 7.78 19.21 14.93
C VAL A 13 8.53 18.01 15.50
N ALA A 14 8.45 17.84 16.82
CA ALA A 14 8.77 16.57 17.43
C ALA A 14 7.83 15.55 16.78
N ASN A 15 8.41 14.62 16.01
CA ASN A 15 7.72 13.40 15.60
C ASN A 15 7.32 12.70 16.90
N LEU A 16 6.14 13.04 17.41
CA LEU A 16 5.41 12.22 18.36
C LEU A 16 5.08 10.96 17.57
N GLY A 17 6.00 10.00 17.58
CA GLY A 17 5.70 8.66 17.09
C GLY A 17 4.38 8.26 17.70
N ALA A 18 3.47 7.75 16.88
CA ALA A 18 2.23 7.16 17.38
C ALA A 18 2.64 6.23 18.52
N TRP A 19 2.15 6.54 19.72
CA TRP A 19 2.47 5.77 20.89
C TRP A 19 1.87 4.40 20.61
N ALA A 20 2.73 3.42 20.33
CA ALA A 20 2.34 2.02 20.29
C ALA A 20 1.47 1.74 21.51
N SER A 21 0.47 0.87 21.35
CA SER A 21 -0.48 0.59 22.43
C SER A 21 0.28 0.21 23.72
N GLU A 22 -0.28 0.51 24.89
CA GLU A 22 0.41 0.19 26.15
C GLU A 22 0.50 -1.33 26.35
N PRO A 23 1.57 -1.87 26.97
CA PRO A 23 1.65 -3.28 27.32
C PRO A 23 0.40 -3.75 28.07
N GLY A 24 -0.28 -4.78 27.53
CA GLY A 24 -1.54 -5.30 28.08
C GLY A 24 -2.81 -4.83 27.36
N GLN A 25 -2.69 -3.93 26.37
CA GLN A 25 -3.73 -3.67 25.37
C GLN A 25 -3.51 -4.53 24.13
N PRO A 26 -4.55 -5.09 23.48
CA PRO A 26 -4.40 -5.86 22.25
C PRO A 26 -3.57 -5.14 21.18
N LEU A 27 -2.58 -5.81 20.59
CA LEU A 27 -1.89 -5.28 19.40
C LEU A 27 -2.92 -4.91 18.33
N ASP A 28 -2.81 -3.71 17.78
CA ASP A 28 -3.72 -3.20 16.78
C ASP A 28 -2.98 -2.55 15.59
N CYS A 29 -3.72 -1.84 14.73
CA CYS A 29 -3.14 -1.20 13.55
C CYS A 29 -2.16 -0.06 13.84
N SER A 30 -2.16 0.50 15.06
CA SER A 30 -1.21 1.54 15.48
C SER A 30 0.18 0.97 15.81
N ASP A 31 0.27 -0.34 16.07
CA ASP A 31 1.52 -1.02 16.42
C ASP A 31 2.35 -1.46 15.20
N TRP A 32 1.82 -1.26 13.99
CA TRP A 32 2.54 -1.58 12.74
C TRP A 32 3.57 -0.51 12.40
N VAL A 33 4.80 -0.94 12.16
CA VAL A 33 5.90 -0.12 11.65
C VAL A 33 6.01 -0.31 10.13
N PHE A 34 5.85 0.77 9.38
CA PHE A 34 6.00 0.79 7.93
C PHE A 34 7.39 1.32 7.54
N PHE A 35 8.11 0.56 6.71
CA PHE A 35 9.46 0.93 6.26
C PHE A 35 9.45 1.78 4.99
N GLU A 36 8.31 1.87 4.33
CA GLU A 36 8.09 2.68 3.13
C GLU A 36 6.89 3.62 3.34
N PRO A 37 6.96 4.87 2.85
CA PRO A 37 5.84 5.79 2.94
C PRO A 37 4.66 5.33 2.07
N GLY A 38 3.45 5.78 2.44
CA GLY A 38 2.23 5.52 1.66
C GLY A 38 1.45 4.27 2.09
N PHE A 39 2.02 3.43 2.97
CA PHE A 39 1.30 2.32 3.57
C PHE A 39 0.56 2.73 4.84
N SER A 40 -0.55 2.05 5.12
CA SER A 40 -1.35 2.21 6.34
C SER A 40 -2.07 0.92 6.72
N CYS A 41 -2.40 0.77 8.01
CA CYS A 41 -3.15 -0.37 8.53
C CYS A 41 -4.57 0.06 8.91
N ALA A 42 -5.56 -0.78 8.61
CA ALA A 42 -6.90 -0.69 9.18
C ALA A 42 -7.42 -2.07 9.58
N GLU A 43 -8.18 -2.14 10.67
CA GLU A 43 -8.96 -3.34 10.98
C GLU A 43 -10.16 -3.43 10.04
N VAL A 44 -10.43 -4.63 9.54
CA VAL A 44 -11.59 -4.89 8.68
C VAL A 44 -12.74 -5.35 9.56
N ASP A 45 -13.84 -4.61 9.53
CA ASP A 45 -15.07 -4.98 10.22
C ASP A 45 -15.67 -6.24 9.57
N THR A 46 -15.69 -7.32 10.36
CA THR A 46 -16.18 -8.64 9.95
C THR A 46 -17.65 -8.85 10.26
N SER A 47 -18.29 -7.93 10.97
CA SER A 47 -19.68 -8.07 11.42
C SER A 47 -20.69 -8.24 10.27
N ASN A 48 -20.33 -7.77 9.07
CA ASN A 48 -21.18 -7.77 7.88
C ASN A 48 -20.59 -8.56 6.70
N THR A 49 -19.49 -9.30 6.88
CA THR A 49 -18.84 -10.05 5.80
C THR A 49 -18.74 -11.53 6.14
N ASP A 50 -19.10 -12.39 5.19
CA ASP A 50 -18.82 -13.83 5.27
C ASP A 50 -17.31 -14.05 5.05
N THR A 51 -16.56 -13.82 6.12
CA THR A 51 -15.10 -13.93 6.16
C THR A 51 -14.62 -15.36 5.94
N GLY A 52 -15.45 -16.37 6.24
CA GLY A 52 -15.15 -17.78 5.97
C GLY A 52 -14.85 -18.01 4.49
N SER A 53 -15.72 -17.48 3.61
CA SER A 53 -15.56 -17.62 2.16
C SER A 53 -14.31 -16.92 1.60
N LEU A 54 -13.83 -15.87 2.26
CA LEU A 54 -12.68 -15.09 1.81
C LEU A 54 -11.38 -15.87 2.00
N PHE A 55 -11.26 -16.62 3.10
CA PHE A 55 -10.04 -17.36 3.42
C PHE A 55 -10.00 -18.79 2.86
N GLU A 56 -11.15 -19.36 2.49
CA GLU A 56 -11.19 -20.58 1.67
C GLU A 56 -10.55 -20.38 0.29
N ARG A 57 -10.49 -19.13 -0.20
CA ARG A 57 -10.02 -18.78 -1.55
C ARG A 57 -8.64 -18.16 -1.61
N GLY A 58 -8.10 -17.70 -0.48
CA GLY A 58 -6.79 -17.07 -0.45
C GLY A 58 -5.64 -18.09 -0.44
N THR A 59 -4.43 -17.59 -0.61
CA THR A 59 -3.19 -18.36 -0.73
C THR A 59 -2.18 -17.87 0.29
N ASN A 60 -1.05 -18.57 0.45
CA ASN A 60 0.07 -18.10 1.30
C ASN A 60 0.88 -16.95 0.71
N VAL A 61 0.56 -16.59 -0.53
CA VAL A 61 1.19 -15.52 -1.30
C VAL A 61 0.13 -14.87 -2.17
N ALA A 62 0.03 -13.56 -2.13
CA ALA A 62 -0.76 -12.79 -3.08
C ALA A 62 0.15 -12.17 -4.15
N ILE A 63 -0.38 -11.83 -5.31
CA ILE A 63 0.32 -11.02 -6.30
C ILE A 63 -0.39 -9.67 -6.37
N ASP A 64 0.35 -8.59 -6.17
CA ASP A 64 -0.19 -7.24 -6.27
C ASP A 64 -0.27 -6.75 -7.72
N ASN A 65 -0.87 -5.56 -7.92
CA ASN A 65 -0.98 -4.97 -9.26
C ASN A 65 0.36 -4.50 -9.84
N ALA A 66 1.42 -4.43 -9.02
CA ALA A 66 2.78 -4.16 -9.47
C ALA A 66 3.56 -5.44 -9.80
N SER A 67 2.88 -6.60 -9.83
CA SER A 67 3.48 -7.93 -10.06
C SER A 67 4.48 -8.35 -8.97
N GLN A 68 4.29 -7.86 -7.75
CA GLN A 68 5.08 -8.28 -6.59
C GLN A 68 4.33 -9.38 -5.83
N PHE A 69 5.07 -10.43 -5.47
CA PHE A 69 4.60 -11.46 -4.58
C PHE A 69 4.59 -10.92 -3.15
N LEU A 70 3.41 -10.82 -2.56
CA LEU A 70 3.17 -10.39 -1.20
C LEU A 70 2.96 -11.61 -0.31
N SER A 71 3.65 -11.66 0.82
CA SER A 71 3.46 -12.71 1.82
C SER A 71 3.45 -12.11 3.22
N VAL A 72 2.79 -12.79 4.14
CA VAL A 72 2.83 -12.47 5.56
C VAL A 72 3.63 -13.56 6.26
N TRP A 73 4.64 -13.15 7.01
CA TRP A 73 5.60 -14.05 7.63
C TRP A 73 5.67 -13.81 9.13
N GLY A 74 5.41 -14.86 9.93
CA GLY A 74 5.72 -14.85 11.36
C GLY A 74 7.16 -15.28 11.56
N GLY A 75 8.00 -14.40 12.09
CA GLY A 75 9.36 -14.68 12.50
C GLY A 75 9.36 -15.48 13.78
N GLY A 76 9.62 -16.78 13.68
CA GLY A 76 9.79 -17.65 14.83
C GLY A 76 10.37 -18.97 14.36
N GLN A 77 11.25 -19.57 15.16
CA GLN A 77 11.64 -20.96 14.96
C GLN A 77 10.38 -21.85 14.97
N PRO A 78 10.31 -22.91 14.16
CA PRO A 78 9.21 -23.88 14.25
C PRO A 78 9.10 -24.39 15.69
N GLU A 79 7.93 -24.21 16.28
CA GLU A 79 7.66 -24.29 17.72
C GLU A 79 7.83 -25.70 18.34
N TRP A 80 8.20 -26.71 17.55
CA TRP A 80 8.34 -28.10 18.01
C TRP A 80 9.53 -28.33 18.96
N ASP A 81 10.43 -27.36 19.10
CA ASP A 81 11.65 -27.46 19.95
C ASP A 81 11.74 -26.36 21.02
N ILE A 82 10.62 -25.76 21.45
CA ILE A 82 10.61 -24.80 22.57
C ILE A 82 10.00 -25.46 23.82
N PRO A 83 10.79 -26.20 24.62
CA PRO A 83 10.33 -26.73 25.89
C PRO A 83 10.08 -25.59 26.88
N SER A 84 8.80 -25.20 27.03
CA SER A 84 8.14 -24.67 28.24
C SER A 84 8.84 -23.66 29.18
N PHE A 85 9.97 -23.06 28.80
CA PHE A 85 10.71 -22.07 29.57
C PHE A 85 10.95 -20.83 28.70
N TYR A 86 9.92 -19.98 28.61
CA TYR A 86 9.99 -18.65 28.02
C TYR A 86 10.84 -17.73 28.92
N ASN A 87 12.16 -17.82 28.78
CA ASN A 87 13.09 -16.86 29.36
C ASN A 87 13.39 -15.77 28.32
N GLY A 88 12.45 -14.83 28.15
CA GLY A 88 12.73 -13.48 27.66
C GLY A 88 13.38 -13.32 26.28
N SER A 89 13.41 -14.34 25.40
CA SER A 89 13.90 -14.20 24.04
C SER A 89 12.87 -13.45 23.18
N SER A 90 12.97 -12.13 23.27
CA SER A 90 12.43 -11.13 22.36
C SER A 90 12.72 -11.49 20.91
N GLY A 91 11.72 -11.42 20.03
CA GLY A 91 11.99 -11.35 18.59
C GLY A 91 11.02 -12.09 17.69
N VAL A 92 9.86 -12.54 18.18
CA VAL A 92 8.81 -12.97 17.27
C VAL A 92 8.13 -11.73 16.69
N SER A 93 8.02 -11.69 15.36
CA SER A 93 7.41 -10.56 14.65
C SER A 93 6.59 -11.03 13.48
N VAL A 94 5.53 -10.31 13.14
CA VAL A 94 4.81 -10.53 11.89
C VAL A 94 5.26 -9.47 10.90
N SER A 95 5.70 -9.91 9.74
CA SER A 95 6.19 -9.05 8.66
C SER A 95 5.38 -9.25 7.38
N VAL A 96 5.02 -8.15 6.73
CA VAL A 96 4.56 -8.15 5.35
C VAL A 96 5.77 -8.02 4.46
N LYS A 97 5.98 -9.00 3.57
CA LYS A 97 7.12 -9.04 2.66
C LYS A 97 6.65 -8.94 1.22
N ALA A 98 7.43 -8.24 0.40
CA ALA A 98 7.28 -8.18 -1.04
C ALA A 98 8.49 -8.82 -1.74
N PHE A 99 8.25 -9.45 -2.89
CA PHE A 99 9.25 -10.06 -3.74
C PHE A 99 8.93 -9.81 -5.21
N ASP A 100 9.89 -9.30 -5.97
CA ASP A 100 9.75 -8.94 -7.38
C ASP A 100 10.80 -9.65 -8.27
N GLY A 101 11.38 -10.75 -7.77
CA GLY A 101 12.53 -11.42 -8.40
C GLY A 101 13.88 -11.09 -7.77
N THR A 102 13.92 -10.14 -6.82
CA THR A 102 15.11 -9.77 -6.01
C THR A 102 14.98 -10.25 -4.56
N PRO A 103 15.99 -10.13 -3.67
CA PRO A 103 15.83 -10.51 -2.27
C PRO A 103 14.58 -9.88 -1.64
N SER A 104 13.82 -10.66 -0.85
CA SER A 104 12.57 -10.20 -0.25
C SER A 104 12.79 -8.93 0.58
N ARG A 105 11.92 -7.93 0.40
CA ARG A 105 11.90 -6.68 1.18
C ARG A 105 10.77 -6.69 2.19
N THR A 106 11.00 -6.13 3.39
CA THR A 106 9.97 -5.98 4.43
C THR A 106 9.26 -4.63 4.24
N LEU A 107 7.95 -4.67 4.02
CA LEU A 107 7.11 -3.48 3.86
C LEU A 107 6.63 -2.93 5.20
N ALA A 108 6.18 -3.85 6.05
CA ALA A 108 5.58 -3.55 7.33
C ALA A 108 5.95 -4.65 8.32
N GLN A 109 6.10 -4.29 9.60
CA GLN A 109 6.37 -5.23 10.67
C GLN A 109 5.64 -4.80 11.93
N ILE A 110 5.15 -5.79 12.67
CA ILE A 110 4.66 -5.65 14.02
C ILE A 110 5.42 -6.64 14.88
N ASN A 111 5.96 -6.17 16.01
CA ASN A 111 6.75 -6.99 16.91
C ASN A 111 5.86 -7.49 18.05
N ASP A 112 6.10 -8.71 18.48
CA ASP A 112 5.56 -9.18 19.73
C ASP A 112 6.11 -8.34 20.87
N ARG A 113 5.27 -8.09 21.87
CA ARG A 113 5.66 -7.32 23.05
C ARG A 113 5.86 -8.29 24.20
N SER A 114 7.08 -8.34 24.71
CA SER A 114 7.35 -8.90 26.04
C SER A 114 6.89 -7.91 27.09
N GLY A 115 5.74 -8.19 27.71
CA GLY A 115 5.27 -7.49 28.89
C GLY A 115 6.13 -7.81 30.12
N VAL A 116 6.10 -6.90 31.08
CA VAL A 116 6.68 -7.11 32.42
C VAL A 116 5.92 -8.27 33.08
N GLY A 117 6.66 -9.29 33.56
CA GLY A 117 6.07 -10.46 34.22
C GLY A 117 5.86 -11.69 33.34
N GLY A 118 6.43 -11.74 32.13
CA GLY A 118 6.37 -12.92 31.26
C GLY A 118 5.08 -13.06 30.46
N PHE A 119 4.23 -12.03 30.47
CA PHE A 119 3.11 -11.91 29.53
C PHE A 119 3.67 -11.52 28.17
N LEU A 120 3.34 -12.29 27.15
CA LEU A 120 3.71 -11.99 25.78
C LEU A 120 2.44 -11.66 25.02
N ASP A 121 2.39 -10.46 24.46
CA ASP A 121 1.41 -10.15 23.44
C ASP A 121 1.97 -10.61 22.10
N HIS A 122 1.36 -11.67 21.59
CA HIS A 122 1.76 -12.28 20.35
C HIS A 122 0.75 -11.99 19.27
N ILE A 123 1.28 -11.58 18.13
CA ILE A 123 0.51 -11.52 16.89
C ILE A 123 1.00 -12.61 15.95
N ARG A 124 0.06 -13.38 15.41
CA ARG A 124 0.35 -14.51 14.52
C ARG A 124 -0.60 -14.49 13.33
N PRO A 125 -0.17 -14.79 12.10
CA PRO A 125 -1.12 -14.93 11.00
C PRO A 125 -2.04 -16.14 11.28
N ALA A 126 -3.32 -16.10 10.89
CA ALA A 126 -4.23 -17.23 11.09
C ALA A 126 -4.27 -18.20 9.89
N ARG A 127 -4.64 -19.47 10.11
CA ARG A 127 -4.76 -20.53 9.07
C ARG A 127 -6.21 -20.72 8.62
N PRO A 128 -6.45 -21.07 7.35
CA PRO A 128 -7.80 -21.28 6.81
C PRO A 128 -8.42 -22.65 7.14
N SER A 129 -7.62 -23.68 7.49
CA SER A 129 -8.09 -25.07 7.55
C SER A 129 -8.61 -25.54 8.91
N SER A 130 -8.64 -24.68 9.93
CA SER A 130 -9.45 -24.97 11.11
C SER A 130 -10.74 -24.17 10.98
N PRO A 131 -11.94 -24.79 11.10
CA PRO A 131 -13.11 -23.99 11.44
C PRO A 131 -12.70 -23.16 12.67
N MET A 132 -13.21 -21.93 12.82
CA MET A 132 -12.87 -21.01 13.92
C MET A 132 -13.17 -21.54 15.35
N TYR A 133 -13.16 -22.86 15.56
CA TYR A 133 -12.92 -23.52 16.83
C TYR A 133 -11.44 -23.41 17.19
N PHE A 134 -11.15 -22.37 17.98
CA PHE A 134 -9.88 -21.94 18.56
C PHE A 134 -9.12 -22.97 19.42
N SER A 135 -9.40 -24.28 19.36
CA SER A 135 -8.85 -25.25 20.31
C SER A 135 -7.58 -25.97 19.89
N ASP A 136 -7.12 -25.86 18.64
CA ASP A 136 -5.91 -26.59 18.21
C ASP A 136 -4.98 -25.76 17.32
N ILE A 137 -4.26 -24.84 17.97
CA ILE A 137 -3.21 -24.01 17.37
C ILE A 137 -1.93 -24.84 17.07
N ARG A 138 -1.92 -26.17 17.19
CA ARG A 138 -0.67 -26.95 17.31
C ARG A 138 0.00 -27.44 16.02
N TYR A 139 -0.50 -27.15 14.83
CA TYR A 139 0.15 -27.62 13.59
C TYR A 139 0.61 -26.46 12.72
N TRP A 140 1.92 -26.23 12.72
CA TRP A 140 2.64 -25.09 12.13
C TRP A 140 3.65 -25.55 11.08
N THR A 141 3.30 -25.61 9.79
CA THR A 141 4.32 -25.61 8.72
C THR A 141 3.98 -25.00 7.35
N SER A 142 2.72 -24.78 6.92
CA SER A 142 2.50 -24.07 5.64
C SER A 142 1.07 -23.56 5.47
N GLY A 143 0.89 -22.33 4.99
CA GLY A 143 -0.40 -21.79 4.52
C GLY A 143 -1.03 -20.68 5.35
N TRP A 144 -0.48 -19.45 5.32
CA TRP A 144 -1.14 -18.27 5.92
C TRP A 144 -2.03 -17.61 4.90
N THR A 145 -3.34 -17.52 5.09
CA THR A 145 -4.17 -16.98 4.01
C THR A 145 -4.03 -15.47 3.90
N VAL A 146 -3.50 -15.01 2.78
CA VAL A 146 -3.52 -13.61 2.37
C VAL A 146 -4.45 -13.45 1.17
N VAL A 147 -5.15 -12.33 1.11
CA VAL A 147 -6.02 -11.93 -0.01
C VAL A 147 -5.62 -10.53 -0.44
N PHE A 148 -5.42 -10.34 -1.75
CA PHE A 148 -5.17 -9.01 -2.29
C PHE A 148 -6.43 -8.45 -2.92
N ASP A 149 -6.97 -7.41 -2.30
CA ASP A 149 -8.01 -6.57 -2.87
C ASP A 149 -7.36 -5.60 -3.86
N ALA A 150 -7.28 -6.07 -5.11
CA ALA A 150 -6.66 -5.34 -6.19
C ALA A 150 -7.40 -4.05 -6.57
N VAL A 151 -8.70 -3.95 -6.25
CA VAL A 151 -9.52 -2.77 -6.54
C VAL A 151 -9.13 -1.63 -5.62
N ASN A 152 -9.00 -1.91 -4.32
CA ASN A 152 -8.68 -0.91 -3.31
C ASN A 152 -7.19 -0.84 -2.94
N GLY A 153 -6.35 -1.71 -3.50
CA GLY A 153 -4.91 -1.72 -3.25
C GLY A 153 -4.60 -2.13 -1.82
N ARG A 154 -5.26 -3.21 -1.35
CA ARG A 154 -5.15 -3.69 0.03
C ARG A 154 -4.70 -5.14 0.09
N LEU A 155 -3.75 -5.43 0.96
CA LEU A 155 -3.43 -6.78 1.38
C LEU A 155 -4.19 -7.08 2.68
N ILE A 156 -5.07 -8.07 2.65
CA ILE A 156 -5.93 -8.46 3.76
C ILE A 156 -5.48 -9.83 4.28
N PHE A 157 -5.32 -9.95 5.59
CA PHE A 157 -4.95 -11.21 6.22
C PHE A 157 -5.45 -11.27 7.67
N PRO A 158 -5.73 -12.48 8.18
CA PRO A 158 -6.14 -12.65 9.55
C PRO A 158 -4.91 -12.66 10.46
N VAL A 159 -5.05 -12.02 11.61
CA VAL A 159 -4.08 -12.06 12.70
C VAL A 159 -4.78 -12.57 13.96
N THR A 160 -4.15 -13.49 14.67
CA THR A 160 -4.60 -13.94 15.97
C THR A 160 -3.74 -13.26 17.02
N LEU A 161 -4.42 -12.68 18.00
CA LEU A 161 -3.81 -12.10 19.19
C LEU A 161 -3.95 -13.11 20.31
N TYR A 162 -2.86 -13.41 21.00
CA TYR A 162 -2.95 -14.21 22.23
C TYR A 162 -2.01 -13.69 23.30
N CYS A 163 -2.46 -13.85 24.55
CA CYS A 163 -1.65 -13.57 25.73
C CYS A 163 -1.30 -14.90 26.41
N GLY A 164 -0.01 -15.24 26.43
CA GLY A 164 0.49 -16.42 27.12
C GLY A 164 0.37 -16.26 28.63
N ASN A 165 -0.27 -17.22 29.31
CA ASN A 165 -0.43 -17.35 30.78
C ASN A 165 -1.70 -16.78 31.44
N GLY A 166 -2.79 -16.54 30.71
CA GLY A 166 -4.12 -16.36 31.31
C GLY A 166 -4.32 -15.09 32.18
N GLY A 167 -3.33 -14.21 32.25
CA GLY A 167 -3.38 -12.95 33.01
C GLY A 167 -3.99 -11.77 32.24
N CYS A 168 -4.47 -11.98 31.02
CA CYS A 168 -5.08 -10.94 30.20
C CYS A 168 -6.60 -11.18 30.04
N PRO A 169 -7.42 -10.83 31.06
CA PRO A 169 -8.88 -11.06 31.01
C PRO A 169 -9.57 -10.35 29.86
N ASN A 170 -8.93 -9.33 29.27
CA ASN A 170 -9.45 -8.54 28.14
C ASN A 170 -8.82 -8.91 26.78
N TYR A 171 -8.09 -10.03 26.67
CA TYR A 171 -7.69 -10.58 25.37
C TYR A 171 -8.71 -11.63 24.96
N PRO A 172 -9.78 -11.26 24.25
CA PRO A 172 -10.51 -12.26 23.51
C PRO A 172 -9.48 -12.82 22.52
N GLY A 173 -9.17 -14.11 22.59
CA GLY A 173 -8.28 -14.79 21.63
C GLY A 173 -8.88 -14.87 20.23
N GLN A 174 -9.54 -13.79 19.79
CA GLN A 174 -10.27 -13.66 18.55
C GLN A 174 -9.28 -13.30 17.44
N ALA A 175 -9.45 -13.98 16.31
CA ALA A 175 -8.83 -13.56 15.07
C ALA A 175 -9.40 -12.20 14.66
N ARG A 176 -8.51 -11.28 14.28
CA ARG A 176 -8.85 -10.00 13.68
C ARG A 176 -8.45 -10.03 12.22
N LEU A 177 -9.17 -9.27 11.39
CA LEU A 177 -8.76 -9.04 10.01
C LEU A 177 -8.04 -7.71 9.91
N VAL A 178 -6.82 -7.75 9.37
CA VAL A 178 -6.00 -6.58 9.13
C VAL A 178 -5.92 -6.35 7.63
N ALA A 179 -6.10 -5.09 7.21
CA ALA A 179 -5.88 -4.64 5.85
C ALA A 179 -4.73 -3.63 5.81
N ILE A 180 -3.67 -3.96 5.08
CA ILE A 180 -2.60 -3.04 4.75
C ILE A 180 -2.93 -2.38 3.41
N SER A 181 -3.14 -1.08 3.42
CA SER A 181 -3.44 -0.26 2.23
C SER A 181 -2.19 0.46 1.74
N GLY A 182 -2.21 0.96 0.50
CA GLY A 182 -1.09 1.70 -0.11
C GLY A 182 -0.47 0.99 -1.31
N PHE A 183 -0.94 -0.22 -1.64
CA PHE A 183 -0.55 -0.90 -2.86
C PHE A 183 -1.19 -0.25 -4.08
N ALA A 184 -0.54 -0.40 -5.24
CA ALA A 184 -1.13 0.03 -6.50
C ALA A 184 -2.50 -0.62 -6.69
N THR A 185 -3.48 0.19 -7.04
CA THR A 185 -4.84 -0.28 -7.36
C THR A 185 -4.94 -0.66 -8.84
N LEU A 186 -5.97 -1.45 -9.23
CA LEU A 186 -6.16 -1.91 -10.62
C LEU A 186 -6.28 -0.78 -11.64
N TYR A 187 -6.63 0.42 -11.17
CA TYR A 187 -6.90 1.57 -12.03
C TYR A 187 -5.88 2.70 -11.90
N GLU A 188 -4.75 2.51 -11.22
CA GLU A 188 -3.72 3.55 -11.07
C GLU A 188 -2.68 3.46 -12.19
N ILE A 189 -2.46 4.57 -12.90
CA ILE A 189 -1.32 4.74 -13.79
C ILE A 189 -0.11 5.14 -12.93
N ARG A 190 0.85 4.23 -12.76
CA ARG A 190 2.11 4.54 -12.07
C ARG A 190 3.14 5.03 -13.08
N GLN A 191 3.34 6.35 -13.12
CA GLN A 191 4.48 6.94 -13.80
C GLN A 191 5.73 6.86 -12.91
N THR A 192 6.82 6.35 -13.47
CA THR A 192 8.15 6.41 -12.85
C THR A 192 8.97 7.47 -13.55
N TYR A 193 9.42 8.47 -12.79
CA TYR A 193 10.38 9.49 -13.21
C TYR A 193 11.70 9.26 -12.49
N SER A 194 12.79 9.09 -13.24
CA SER A 194 14.15 9.18 -12.71
C SER A 194 14.72 10.54 -13.11
N PRO A 195 15.21 11.37 -12.18
CA PRO A 195 15.68 12.73 -12.48
C PRO A 195 16.77 12.85 -13.56
N ALA A 196 17.42 11.75 -13.93
CA ALA A 196 18.44 11.70 -14.98
C ALA A 196 17.96 11.05 -16.29
N SER A 197 16.73 10.53 -16.36
CA SER A 197 16.21 9.89 -17.57
C SER A 197 15.50 10.92 -18.45
N SER A 198 15.91 11.04 -19.71
CA SER A 198 15.19 11.76 -20.78
C SER A 198 13.88 11.06 -21.19
N THR A 199 13.30 10.24 -20.32
CA THR A 199 12.16 9.38 -20.63
C THR A 199 11.30 9.21 -19.38
N ILE A 200 10.02 9.53 -19.52
CA ILE A 200 8.98 9.20 -18.55
C ILE A 200 8.35 7.90 -19.00
N SER A 201 8.11 6.99 -18.05
CA SER A 201 7.53 5.70 -18.41
C SER A 201 6.57 5.15 -17.37
N PHE A 202 5.64 4.32 -17.83
CA PHE A 202 4.63 3.69 -17.00
C PHE A 202 4.18 2.36 -17.60
N ARG A 203 3.57 1.52 -16.77
CA ARG A 203 2.86 0.32 -17.23
C ARG A 203 1.40 0.65 -17.46
N THR A 204 0.87 0.16 -18.58
CA THR A 204 -0.56 0.22 -18.90
C THR A 204 -1.36 -0.53 -17.83
N PRO A 205 -2.23 0.12 -17.05
CA PRO A 205 -3.02 -0.58 -16.03
C PRO A 205 -3.98 -1.60 -16.66
N ALA A 206 -4.44 -2.56 -15.86
CA ALA A 206 -5.45 -3.51 -16.32
C ALA A 206 -6.80 -2.83 -16.62
N ILE A 207 -7.12 -1.76 -15.87
CA ILE A 207 -8.36 -1.00 -16.00
C ILE A 207 -8.04 0.51 -15.97
N PRO A 208 -7.46 1.11 -17.02
CA PRO A 208 -6.97 2.49 -17.00
C PRO A 208 -8.07 3.49 -16.64
N GLU A 209 -7.92 4.21 -15.52
CA GLU A 209 -8.88 5.22 -15.05
C GLU A 209 -10.37 4.74 -15.00
N GLY A 210 -10.57 3.46 -14.68
CA GLY A 210 -11.91 2.86 -14.63
C GLY A 210 -12.45 2.40 -15.98
N MET A 211 -11.65 2.42 -17.04
CA MET A 211 -12.03 1.97 -18.38
C MET A 211 -11.53 0.54 -18.64
N PRO A 212 -12.26 -0.30 -19.39
CA PRO A 212 -11.89 -1.71 -19.58
C PRO A 212 -10.55 -1.92 -20.30
N VAL A 213 -10.18 -0.97 -21.16
CA VAL A 213 -8.89 -0.82 -21.87
C VAL A 213 -8.67 0.66 -22.18
N ALA A 214 -7.50 1.01 -22.75
CA ALA A 214 -7.25 2.32 -23.37
C ALA A 214 -6.96 2.12 -24.86
N ASP A 215 -7.48 3.01 -25.71
CA ASP A 215 -7.12 3.10 -27.12
C ASP A 215 -5.76 3.79 -27.27
N TYR A 216 -5.52 4.82 -26.46
CA TYR A 216 -4.27 5.55 -26.39
C TYR A 216 -4.17 6.34 -25.08
N PHE A 217 -3.01 6.96 -24.87
CA PHE A 217 -2.70 7.85 -23.77
C PHE A 217 -2.21 9.19 -24.30
N ASP A 218 -2.41 10.23 -23.49
CA ASP A 218 -1.83 11.55 -23.65
C ASP A 218 -1.04 11.88 -22.38
N THR A 219 0.18 12.38 -22.49
CA THR A 219 0.94 12.89 -21.35
C THR A 219 1.06 14.39 -21.46
N TYR A 220 0.79 15.04 -20.34
CA TYR A 220 0.86 16.47 -20.15
C TYR A 220 1.90 16.79 -19.08
N TRP A 221 2.36 18.04 -19.09
CA TRP A 221 3.22 18.59 -18.04
C TRP A 221 2.75 19.99 -17.64
N GLY A 222 3.16 20.46 -16.48
CA GLY A 222 2.95 21.85 -16.06
C GLY A 222 3.89 22.24 -14.93
N ASP A 223 3.93 23.52 -14.58
CA ASP A 223 4.73 24.00 -13.45
C ASP A 223 4.17 23.44 -12.13
N LEU A 224 5.04 22.91 -11.28
CA LEU A 224 4.66 22.38 -9.97
C LEU A 224 3.97 23.43 -9.09
N ALA A 225 4.28 24.72 -9.27
CA ALA A 225 3.61 25.83 -8.58
C ALA A 225 2.12 25.97 -8.95
N THR A 226 1.70 25.39 -10.08
CA THR A 226 0.30 25.43 -10.56
C THR A 226 -0.40 24.09 -10.47
N VAL A 227 0.18 23.12 -9.75
CA VAL A 227 -0.39 21.78 -9.61
C VAL A 227 -1.84 21.85 -9.10
N GLY A 228 -2.72 21.08 -9.72
CA GLY A 228 -4.18 21.16 -9.48
C GLY A 228 -4.92 22.11 -10.42
N THR A 229 -4.23 23.04 -11.09
CA THR A 229 -4.79 23.91 -12.14
C THR A 229 -4.54 23.28 -13.52
N TRP A 230 -5.16 22.14 -13.76
CA TRP A 230 -4.88 21.28 -14.92
C TRP A 230 -5.10 21.94 -16.29
N SER A 231 -5.87 23.03 -16.35
CA SER A 231 -6.09 23.82 -17.57
C SER A 231 -4.85 24.57 -18.05
N GLN A 232 -3.83 24.68 -17.21
CA GLN A 232 -2.53 25.27 -17.55
C GLN A 232 -1.49 24.22 -17.96
N ALA A 233 -1.87 22.94 -18.04
CA ALA A 233 -0.96 21.91 -18.52
C ALA A 233 -0.64 22.09 -20.01
N HIS A 234 0.45 21.49 -20.46
CA HIS A 234 0.88 21.47 -21.84
C HIS A 234 1.04 20.03 -22.30
N GLY A 235 0.62 19.71 -23.53
CA GLY A 235 0.86 18.39 -24.10
C GLY A 235 2.37 18.11 -24.23
N LEU A 236 2.82 16.99 -23.66
CA LEU A 236 4.17 16.46 -23.85
C LEU A 236 4.22 15.49 -25.03
N GLN A 237 3.28 14.54 -25.06
CA GLN A 237 3.10 13.60 -26.16
C GLN A 237 1.65 13.14 -26.20
N CYS A 238 1.06 13.13 -27.39
CA CYS A 238 -0.36 12.88 -27.57
C CYS A 238 -0.60 11.61 -28.40
N HIS A 239 -1.75 10.97 -28.17
CA HIS A 239 -2.25 9.84 -28.96
C HIS A 239 -1.25 8.68 -29.09
N TYR A 240 -0.62 8.27 -27.99
CA TYR A 240 0.37 7.19 -28.00
C TYR A 240 -0.06 5.99 -27.12
N PRO A 241 0.30 4.75 -27.49
CA PRO A 241 0.85 4.38 -28.79
C PRO A 241 -0.20 4.51 -29.91
N LEU A 242 0.23 4.40 -31.18
CA LEU A 242 -0.66 4.47 -32.35
C LEU A 242 -1.67 3.31 -32.44
N ALA A 243 -1.40 2.22 -31.73
CA ALA A 243 -2.29 1.08 -31.62
C ALA A 243 -2.63 0.85 -30.13
N PRO A 244 -3.84 0.35 -29.80
CA PRO A 244 -4.23 0.10 -28.42
C PRO A 244 -3.21 -0.77 -27.67
N PRO A 245 -2.64 -0.29 -26.54
CA PRO A 245 -1.63 -1.04 -25.80
C PRO A 245 -2.23 -2.21 -25.02
N SER A 246 -1.47 -3.30 -24.95
CA SER A 246 -1.79 -4.46 -24.11
C SER A 246 -1.75 -4.09 -22.62
N ARG A 247 -2.55 -4.76 -21.80
CA ARG A 247 -2.44 -4.65 -20.32
C ARG A 247 -1.03 -4.99 -19.86
N GLY A 248 -0.47 -4.18 -18.96
CA GLY A 248 0.88 -4.33 -18.44
C GLY A 248 2.00 -3.91 -19.40
N ALA A 249 1.68 -3.52 -20.64
CA ALA A 249 2.67 -3.04 -21.60
C ALA A 249 3.36 -1.78 -21.07
N TYR A 250 4.68 -1.72 -21.29
CA TYR A 250 5.49 -0.58 -20.90
C TYR A 250 5.41 0.49 -21.98
N LEU A 251 5.01 1.70 -21.58
CA LEU A 251 4.96 2.87 -22.45
C LEU A 251 5.98 3.90 -21.97
N ALA A 252 6.57 4.59 -22.93
CA ALA A 252 7.61 5.57 -22.70
C ALA A 252 7.33 6.83 -23.54
N VAL A 253 7.55 7.98 -22.92
CA VAL A 253 7.44 9.31 -23.51
C VAL A 253 8.78 10.00 -23.33
N ALA A 254 9.31 10.61 -24.39
CA ALA A 254 10.53 11.41 -24.27
C ALA A 254 10.26 12.64 -23.40
N ASP A 255 11.06 12.83 -22.36
CA ASP A 255 11.04 14.05 -21.56
C ASP A 255 11.91 15.10 -22.25
N THR A 256 11.26 16.00 -22.98
CA THR A 256 11.92 17.07 -23.75
C THR A 256 12.06 18.36 -22.96
N LEU A 257 11.65 18.37 -21.69
CA LEU A 257 11.67 19.57 -20.85
C LEU A 257 13.11 19.89 -20.41
N PRO A 258 13.49 21.18 -20.37
CA PRO A 258 14.77 21.58 -19.80
C PRO A 258 14.77 21.33 -18.29
N THR A 259 15.93 21.05 -17.69
CA THR A 259 16.07 20.96 -16.22
C THR A 259 15.48 22.22 -15.55
N PRO A 260 14.54 22.11 -14.60
CA PRO A 260 13.95 23.26 -13.94
C PRO A 260 15.00 24.02 -13.12
N GLN A 261 14.84 25.34 -13.03
CA GLN A 261 15.70 26.17 -12.17
C GLN A 261 15.54 25.79 -10.68
N PRO A 262 16.54 26.02 -9.82
CA PRO A 262 16.42 25.76 -8.39
C PRO A 262 15.18 26.44 -7.79
N GLY A 263 14.35 25.65 -7.08
CA GLY A 263 13.08 26.12 -6.50
C GLY A 263 11.85 25.92 -7.41
N HIS A 264 12.04 25.45 -8.64
CA HIS A 264 10.98 25.10 -9.58
C HIS A 264 10.92 23.58 -9.81
N GLY A 265 9.81 23.12 -10.36
CA GLY A 265 9.64 21.74 -10.79
C GLY A 265 8.54 21.63 -11.83
N TYR A 266 8.47 20.47 -12.49
CA TYR A 266 7.33 20.13 -13.34
C TYR A 266 6.53 19.01 -12.69
N TYR A 267 5.23 19.03 -12.88
CA TYR A 267 4.39 17.85 -12.69
C TYR A 267 4.10 17.22 -14.05
N TYR A 268 3.85 15.90 -14.05
CA TYR A 268 3.38 15.18 -15.23
C TYR A 268 2.02 14.54 -14.93
N VAL A 269 1.18 14.45 -15.95
CA VAL A 269 -0.13 13.80 -15.88
C VAL A 269 -0.32 12.97 -17.14
N THR A 270 -0.69 11.70 -16.99
CA THR A 270 -1.17 10.90 -18.12
C THR A 270 -2.69 10.79 -18.09
N ALA A 271 -3.33 11.08 -19.22
CA ALA A 271 -4.71 10.77 -19.48
C ALA A 271 -4.80 9.49 -20.32
N ALA A 272 -5.82 8.68 -20.07
CA ALA A 272 -6.19 7.53 -20.87
C ALA A 272 -7.44 7.87 -21.67
N THR A 273 -7.52 7.42 -22.94
CA THR A 273 -8.72 7.57 -23.77
C THR A 273 -9.23 6.21 -24.24
N TYR A 274 -10.54 5.99 -24.18
CA TYR A 274 -11.22 4.81 -24.72
C TYR A 274 -12.56 5.19 -25.34
N GLN A 275 -12.79 4.85 -26.61
CA GLN A 275 -14.00 5.15 -27.37
C GLN A 275 -14.41 6.63 -27.28
N GLY A 276 -13.42 7.52 -27.39
CA GLY A 276 -13.61 8.98 -27.29
C GLY A 276 -13.85 9.51 -25.87
N GLN A 277 -13.88 8.67 -24.84
CA GLN A 277 -13.90 9.11 -23.44
C GLN A 277 -12.47 9.20 -22.91
N THR A 278 -12.06 10.41 -22.52
CA THR A 278 -10.76 10.66 -21.88
C THR A 278 -10.92 10.79 -20.37
N ARG A 279 -9.99 10.26 -19.59
CA ARG A 279 -9.95 10.39 -18.12
C ARG A 279 -8.51 10.50 -17.66
N TYR A 280 -8.29 11.21 -16.55
CA TYR A 280 -6.96 11.32 -15.96
C TYR A 280 -7.07 11.48 -14.44
N GLY A 281 -6.23 10.75 -13.70
CA GLY A 281 -6.18 10.80 -12.24
C GLY A 281 -7.52 10.50 -11.56
N ARG A 282 -7.52 10.48 -10.23
CA ARG A 282 -8.76 10.25 -9.45
C ARG A 282 -9.23 11.49 -8.72
N LYS A 283 -10.56 11.61 -8.63
CA LYS A 283 -11.24 12.42 -7.62
C LYS A 283 -12.25 11.54 -6.90
N THR A 284 -12.34 11.70 -5.58
CA THR A 284 -13.45 11.16 -4.80
C THR A 284 -14.57 12.20 -4.80
N SER A 285 -15.76 11.81 -5.23
CA SER A 285 -16.96 12.67 -5.16
C SER A 285 -18.12 11.83 -4.64
N GLY A 286 -18.71 12.24 -3.50
CA GLY A 286 -19.79 11.49 -2.85
C GLY A 286 -19.41 10.06 -2.44
N GLY A 287 -18.16 9.86 -1.97
CA GLY A 287 -17.66 8.54 -1.56
C GLY A 287 -17.35 7.57 -2.69
N LYS A 288 -17.53 7.98 -3.96
CA LYS A 288 -17.15 7.18 -5.14
C LYS A 288 -15.88 7.74 -5.76
N LEU A 289 -14.94 6.86 -6.09
CA LEU A 289 -13.76 7.19 -6.87
C LEU A 289 -14.13 7.21 -8.36
N SER A 290 -13.81 8.31 -9.04
CA SER A 290 -13.93 8.41 -10.49
C SER A 290 -12.68 9.06 -11.10
N GLY A 291 -12.48 8.85 -12.40
CA GLY A 291 -11.57 9.67 -13.19
C GLY A 291 -11.92 11.16 -13.06
N ARG A 292 -10.93 12.06 -13.17
CA ARG A 292 -11.23 13.50 -13.31
C ARG A 292 -11.81 13.77 -14.69
N ASP A 293 -12.61 14.84 -14.76
CA ASP A 293 -13.23 15.29 -16.00
C ASP A 293 -12.14 15.85 -16.93
N PRO A 294 -11.92 15.27 -18.13
CA PRO A 294 -10.89 15.72 -19.05
C PRO A 294 -11.14 17.13 -19.58
N ALA A 295 -12.35 17.69 -19.44
CA ALA A 295 -12.68 19.03 -19.96
C ALA A 295 -11.82 20.16 -19.37
N VAL A 296 -11.14 19.91 -18.25
CA VAL A 296 -10.19 20.88 -17.68
C VAL A 296 -8.77 20.69 -18.17
N LEU A 297 -8.44 19.62 -18.90
CA LEU A 297 -7.17 19.53 -19.61
C LEU A 297 -7.28 20.26 -20.95
N PRO A 298 -6.23 20.97 -21.39
CA PRO A 298 -6.20 21.49 -22.74
C PRO A 298 -6.14 20.36 -23.75
N GLY A 299 -6.57 20.62 -24.98
CA GLY A 299 -6.42 19.66 -26.07
C GLY A 299 -4.95 19.29 -26.27
N CYS A 300 -4.65 17.99 -26.36
CA CYS A 300 -3.31 17.53 -26.65
C CYS A 300 -3.08 17.58 -28.17
N SER A 301 -2.52 18.68 -28.66
CA SER A 301 -1.91 18.73 -29.98
C SER A 301 -0.45 18.30 -29.87
N ASN A 302 0.00 17.40 -30.73
CA ASN A 302 1.44 17.13 -30.84
C ASN A 302 2.17 18.46 -31.13
N PRO A 303 3.26 18.77 -30.39
CA PRO A 303 4.08 19.94 -30.68
C PRO A 303 4.66 19.88 -32.09
#